data_AF-A0AAD9TU79-F1
#
_entry.id   AF-A0AAD9TU79-F1
#
_cell.length_a   1.000
_cell.length_b   1.000
_cell.length_c   1.000
_cell.angle_alpha   90.00
_cell.angle_beta   90.00
_cell.angle_gamma   90.00
#
_symmetry.space_group_name_H-M   'P 1'
#
loop_
_entity.id
_entity.type
_entity.pdbx_description
1 polymer ?
#
loop_
_entity_poly.entity_id
_entity_poly.type
_entity_poly.pdbx_seq_one_letter_code
_entity_poly.pdbx_strand_id
1 'polypeptide(L)'
;MDERDNHLFLLIKVWRIYVHTLVCFAAIQVYLFEYERRRSERRNLGNRTFSRLQIRSIEIQRITRASDTNCIWELRMDRNAFVMSCELLKTLGGLLDDGNVTIEEQVATFVHILAHHVKNRSIQVRFYRSGETISRYVHRVLLALLRLEDLLFVKPTPIPDDCMDSRWRWFKFVYVLSGWEGSSTDSRVLRDAINRQNGLKVPYGNYYLANAGYTNGQGFLAPYRGTRYHLQEWEDFDRAPRNHEEYFNMKHLQARNIIERCFGLLKKRWVVLRSSSFYPIRFQGRMVIACALLHNFIRMYMDVDPEEYTPITLEVANWGRHTK
;
A
#
# COMPACT_ATOMS: atom_id res chain seq x y z
N MET A 1 85.65 -14.16 44.33
CA MET A 1 84.40 -14.21 43.53
C MET A 1 84.86 -14.23 42.10
N ASP A 2 84.66 -15.38 41.44
CA ASP A 2 85.50 -15.87 40.33
C ASP A 2 85.12 -15.18 39.01
N GLU A 3 86.07 -14.91 38.14
CA GLU A 3 85.87 -14.21 36.84
C GLU A 3 84.80 -14.91 35.95
N ARG A 4 84.63 -16.22 36.17
CA ARG A 4 83.60 -17.06 35.56
C ARG A 4 82.17 -16.73 36.00
N ASP A 5 81.98 -16.28 37.24
CA ASP A 5 80.64 -15.90 37.77
C ASP A 5 80.13 -14.61 37.09
N ASN A 6 81.03 -13.66 36.80
CA ASN A 6 80.70 -12.43 36.08
C ASN A 6 80.34 -12.68 34.61
N HIS A 7 81.05 -13.59 33.94
CA HIS A 7 80.73 -14.00 32.56
C HIS A 7 79.37 -14.70 32.47
N LEU A 8 79.07 -15.60 33.42
CA LEU A 8 77.78 -16.28 33.48
C LEU A 8 76.63 -15.28 33.72
N PHE A 9 76.82 -14.30 34.60
CA PHE A 9 75.83 -13.27 34.88
C PHE A 9 75.55 -12.36 33.67
N LEU A 10 76.60 -12.02 32.90
CA LEU A 10 76.48 -11.26 31.66
C LEU A 10 75.73 -12.04 30.59
N LEU A 11 76.05 -13.33 30.42
CA LEU A 11 75.37 -14.22 29.47
C LEU A 11 73.88 -14.37 29.81
N ILE A 12 73.52 -14.52 31.08
CA ILE A 12 72.12 -14.59 31.53
C ILE A 12 71.39 -13.28 31.20
N LYS A 13 72.01 -12.11 31.42
CA LYS A 13 71.41 -10.80 31.07
C LYS A 13 71.19 -10.65 29.57
N VAL A 14 72.19 -10.99 28.75
CA VAL A 14 72.08 -10.93 27.29
C VAL A 14 70.99 -11.88 26.79
N TRP A 15 70.94 -13.10 27.32
CA TRP A 15 69.89 -14.07 26.98
C TRP A 15 68.50 -13.57 27.40
N ARG A 16 68.35 -12.92 28.56
CA ARG A 16 67.09 -12.31 29.00
C ARG A 16 66.63 -11.18 28.08
N ILE A 17 67.55 -10.32 27.64
CA ILE A 17 67.26 -9.25 26.68
C ILE A 17 66.82 -9.86 25.35
N TYR A 18 67.55 -10.87 24.86
CA TYR A 18 67.21 -11.57 23.64
C TYR A 18 65.79 -12.17 23.71
N VAL A 19 65.46 -12.90 24.79
CA VAL A 19 64.11 -13.46 25.01
C VAL A 19 63.05 -12.36 25.04
N HIS A 20 63.26 -11.24 25.75
CA HIS A 20 62.31 -10.12 25.75
C HIS A 20 62.12 -9.50 24.36
N THR A 21 63.20 -9.31 23.59
CA THR A 21 63.08 -8.78 22.22
C THR A 21 62.30 -9.72 21.31
N LEU A 22 62.48 -11.04 21.48
CA LEU A 22 61.79 -12.06 20.71
C LEU A 22 60.29 -12.12 21.06
N VAL A 23 59.95 -11.99 22.35
CA VAL A 23 58.55 -11.85 22.81
C VAL A 23 57.92 -10.56 22.28
N CYS A 24 58.63 -9.43 22.32
CA CYS A 24 58.13 -8.16 21.78
C CYS A 24 57.90 -8.24 20.27
N PHE A 25 58.82 -8.86 19.53
CA PHE A 25 58.66 -9.07 18.09
C PHE A 25 57.45 -9.96 17.79
N ALA A 26 57.29 -11.09 18.51
CA ALA A 26 56.12 -11.95 18.36
C ALA A 26 54.81 -11.20 18.67
N ALA A 27 54.78 -10.38 19.73
CA ALA A 27 53.63 -9.55 20.09
C ALA A 27 53.29 -8.52 18.99
N ILE A 28 54.31 -7.89 18.39
CA ILE A 28 54.13 -6.95 17.27
C ILE A 28 53.58 -7.68 16.04
N GLN A 29 54.08 -8.87 15.71
CA GLN A 29 53.57 -9.66 14.58
C GLN A 29 52.11 -10.06 14.78
N VAL A 30 51.75 -10.51 15.99
CA VAL A 30 50.35 -10.81 16.35
C VAL A 30 49.47 -9.55 16.24
N TYR A 31 49.95 -8.41 16.74
CA TYR A 31 49.23 -7.14 16.62
C TYR A 31 49.01 -6.71 15.17
N LEU A 32 50.05 -6.80 14.32
CA LEU A 32 49.96 -6.45 12.90
C LEU A 32 49.02 -7.40 12.15
N PHE A 33 49.10 -8.71 12.41
CA PHE A 33 48.18 -9.70 11.86
C PHE A 33 46.73 -9.42 12.27
N GLU A 34 46.48 -9.13 13.54
CA GLU A 34 45.14 -8.74 14.01
C GLU A 34 44.68 -7.42 13.39
N TYR A 35 45.57 -6.44 13.24
CA TYR A 35 45.27 -5.16 12.62
C TYR A 35 44.86 -5.35 11.15
N GLU A 36 45.61 -6.14 10.39
CA GLU A 36 45.29 -6.48 9.00
C GLU A 36 44.00 -7.29 8.89
N ARG A 37 43.77 -8.25 9.80
CA ARG A 37 42.52 -9.03 9.88
C ARG A 37 41.32 -8.09 10.09
N ARG A 38 41.39 -7.20 11.08
CA ARG A 38 40.32 -6.20 11.35
C ARG A 38 40.13 -5.23 10.18
N ARG A 39 41.22 -4.82 9.51
CA ARG A 39 41.17 -3.96 8.32
C ARG A 39 40.49 -4.68 7.15
N SER A 40 40.79 -5.97 6.93
CA SER A 40 40.17 -6.81 5.92
C SER A 40 38.68 -7.03 6.20
N GLU A 41 38.31 -7.32 7.45
CA GLU A 41 36.90 -7.45 7.88
C GLU A 41 36.10 -6.16 7.63
N ARG A 42 36.65 -4.99 7.98
CA ARG A 42 36.01 -3.69 7.72
C ARG A 42 35.82 -3.44 6.22
N ARG A 43 36.82 -3.76 5.39
CA ARG A 43 36.71 -3.67 3.93
C ARG A 43 35.62 -4.61 3.39
N ASN A 44 35.59 -5.86 3.85
CA ASN A 44 34.60 -6.84 3.45
C ASN A 44 33.18 -6.43 3.86
N LEU A 45 33.00 -5.87 5.07
CA LEU A 45 31.73 -5.34 5.52
C LEU A 45 31.29 -4.13 4.69
N GLY A 46 32.23 -3.23 4.36
CA GLY A 46 32.01 -2.10 3.46
C GLY A 46 31.56 -2.55 2.07
N ASN A 47 32.28 -3.50 1.47
CA ASN A 47 31.94 -4.08 0.16
C ASN A 47 30.55 -4.74 0.18
N ARG A 48 30.23 -5.55 1.21
CA ARG A 48 28.90 -6.15 1.37
C ARG A 48 27.80 -5.10 1.47
N THR A 49 28.07 -4.02 2.19
CA THR A 49 27.11 -2.91 2.36
C THR A 49 26.90 -2.20 1.03
N PHE A 50 27.98 -1.85 0.33
CA PHE A 50 27.94 -1.23 -0.99
C PHE A 50 27.18 -2.10 -2.01
N SER A 51 27.49 -3.39 -2.12
CA SER A 51 26.78 -4.31 -3.01
C SER A 51 25.29 -4.37 -2.72
N ARG A 52 24.87 -4.37 -1.44
CA ARG A 52 23.45 -4.34 -1.06
C ARG A 52 22.76 -3.04 -1.49
N LEU A 53 23.41 -1.90 -1.29
CA LEU A 53 22.88 -0.59 -1.73
C LEU A 53 22.71 -0.55 -3.25
N GLN A 54 23.70 -1.08 -3.99
CA GLN A 54 23.66 -1.10 -5.45
C GLN A 54 22.57 -2.03 -5.99
N ILE A 55 22.47 -3.26 -5.49
CA ILE A 55 21.41 -4.22 -5.90
C ILE A 55 20.03 -3.63 -5.64
N ARG A 56 19.84 -3.02 -4.46
CA ARG A 56 18.57 -2.37 -4.11
C ARG A 56 18.23 -1.23 -5.07
N SER A 57 19.19 -0.36 -5.38
CA SER A 57 18.99 0.75 -6.31
C SER A 57 18.59 0.24 -7.70
N ILE A 58 19.26 -0.82 -8.18
CA ILE A 58 18.94 -1.46 -9.46
C ILE A 58 17.51 -2.03 -9.46
N GLU A 59 17.10 -2.75 -8.40
CA GLU A 59 15.76 -3.33 -8.34
C GLU A 59 14.67 -2.24 -8.29
N ILE A 60 14.87 -1.17 -7.52
CA ILE A 60 13.92 -0.04 -7.49
C ILE A 60 13.84 0.63 -8.86
N GLN A 61 14.96 0.87 -9.53
CA GLN A 61 14.96 1.43 -10.90
C GLN A 61 14.29 0.48 -11.91
N ARG A 62 14.50 -0.83 -11.77
CA ARG A 62 13.86 -1.85 -12.62
C ARG A 62 12.34 -1.82 -12.49
N ILE A 63 11.83 -1.65 -11.28
CA ILE A 63 10.38 -1.57 -11.00
C ILE A 63 9.81 -0.23 -11.46
N THR A 64 10.49 0.88 -11.15
CA THR A 64 9.92 2.23 -11.25
C THR A 64 10.25 2.97 -12.54
N ARG A 65 11.31 2.59 -13.25
CA ARG A 65 11.85 3.36 -14.39
C ARG A 65 12.04 2.56 -15.68
N ALA A 66 12.23 1.23 -15.60
CA ALA A 66 12.58 0.43 -16.78
C ALA A 66 11.49 0.38 -17.85
N SER A 67 10.22 0.20 -17.47
CA SER A 67 9.09 0.19 -18.40
C SER A 67 7.77 0.48 -17.68
N ASP A 68 6.76 0.98 -18.40
CA ASP A 68 5.42 1.15 -17.86
C ASP A 68 4.80 -0.19 -17.47
N THR A 69 5.07 -1.24 -18.25
CA THR A 69 4.63 -2.60 -17.95
C THR A 69 5.09 -3.09 -16.58
N ASN A 70 6.39 -2.93 -16.26
CA ASN A 70 6.93 -3.33 -14.96
C ASN A 70 6.28 -2.51 -13.84
N CYS A 71 6.16 -1.20 -14.05
CA CYS A 71 5.57 -0.31 -13.05
C CYS A 71 4.11 -0.68 -12.76
N ILE A 72 3.32 -0.98 -13.80
CA ILE A 72 1.93 -1.40 -13.66
C ILE A 72 1.82 -2.78 -12.99
N TRP A 73 2.64 -3.75 -13.40
CA TRP A 73 2.63 -5.09 -12.80
C TRP A 73 3.05 -5.09 -11.33
N GLU A 74 3.94 -4.19 -10.93
CA GLU A 74 4.48 -4.18 -9.58
C GLU A 74 3.74 -3.20 -8.66
N LEU A 75 3.27 -2.07 -9.19
CA LEU A 75 2.74 -0.91 -8.45
C LEU A 75 1.34 -0.48 -8.90
N ARG A 76 0.74 -1.12 -9.91
CA ARG A 76 -0.60 -0.78 -10.46
C ARG A 76 -0.69 0.61 -11.09
N MET A 77 0.44 1.22 -11.40
CA MET A 77 0.52 2.54 -12.02
C MET A 77 1.64 2.59 -13.06
N ASP A 78 1.48 3.39 -14.11
CA ASP A 78 2.57 3.64 -15.07
C ASP A 78 3.67 4.53 -14.44
N ARG A 79 4.79 4.71 -15.15
CA ARG A 79 5.94 5.45 -14.61
C ARG A 79 5.63 6.91 -14.34
N ASN A 80 4.80 7.54 -15.18
CA ASN A 80 4.44 8.95 -15.03
C ASN A 80 3.56 9.13 -13.79
N ALA A 81 2.51 8.32 -13.66
CA ALA A 81 1.65 8.31 -12.48
C ALA A 81 2.44 8.00 -11.21
N PHE A 82 3.42 7.07 -11.26
CA PHE A 82 4.29 6.80 -10.12
C PHE A 82 5.12 8.03 -9.71
N VAL A 83 5.78 8.70 -10.64
CA VAL A 83 6.56 9.91 -10.36
C VAL A 83 5.67 11.02 -9.79
N MET A 84 4.49 11.24 -10.40
CA MET A 84 3.51 12.20 -9.90
C MET A 84 3.03 11.86 -8.49
N SER A 85 2.85 10.57 -8.17
CA SER A 85 2.46 10.15 -6.82
C SER A 85 3.55 10.43 -5.79
N CYS A 86 4.82 10.23 -6.14
CA CYS A 86 5.95 10.53 -5.28
C CYS A 86 6.06 12.03 -5.02
N GLU A 87 5.92 12.85 -6.06
CA GLU A 87 5.99 14.31 -5.93
C GLU A 87 4.81 14.85 -5.11
N LEU A 88 3.60 14.31 -5.33
CA LEU A 88 2.42 14.67 -4.55
C LEU A 88 2.58 14.33 -3.06
N LEU A 89 3.09 13.14 -2.76
CA LEU A 89 3.34 12.71 -1.38
C LEU A 89 4.44 13.51 -0.71
N LYS A 90 5.45 13.93 -1.46
CA LYS A 90 6.52 14.82 -0.98
C LYS A 90 5.98 16.21 -0.66
N THR A 91 5.32 16.84 -1.62
CA THR A 91 4.94 18.27 -1.57
C THR A 91 3.74 18.52 -0.66
N LEU A 92 2.69 17.70 -0.79
CA LEU A 92 1.43 17.89 -0.09
C LEU A 92 1.23 16.88 1.05
N GLY A 93 1.76 15.66 0.90
CA GLY A 93 1.71 14.63 1.96
C GLY A 93 2.74 14.84 3.07
N GLY A 94 3.80 15.63 2.82
CA GLY A 94 4.91 15.87 3.73
C GLY A 94 5.80 14.64 3.96
N LEU A 95 5.90 13.75 2.96
CA LEU A 95 6.78 12.60 3.00
C LEU A 95 8.23 13.04 2.79
N LEU A 96 9.11 12.68 3.72
CA LEU A 96 10.51 13.09 3.71
C LEU A 96 11.43 11.96 3.23
N ASP A 97 12.48 12.34 2.50
CA ASP A 97 13.66 11.51 2.31
C ASP A 97 14.47 11.51 3.62
N ASP A 98 14.78 10.34 4.16
CA ASP A 98 15.54 10.20 5.40
C ASP A 98 17.06 10.01 5.18
N GLY A 99 17.53 10.26 3.95
CA GLY A 99 18.93 10.18 3.51
C GLY A 99 19.41 8.74 3.28
N ASN A 100 18.76 7.76 3.91
CA ASN A 100 19.04 6.35 3.70
C ASN A 100 18.10 5.73 2.65
N VAL A 101 16.90 6.28 2.51
CA VAL A 101 15.80 5.73 1.71
C VAL A 101 15.04 6.83 1.00
N THR A 102 15.13 6.77 -0.34
CA THR A 102 14.47 7.75 -1.18
C THR A 102 12.95 7.62 -1.10
N ILE A 103 12.24 8.70 -1.42
CA ILE A 103 10.78 8.73 -1.45
C ILE A 103 10.25 7.65 -2.39
N GLU A 104 10.87 7.46 -3.55
CA GLU A 104 10.45 6.43 -4.51
C GLU A 104 10.55 5.03 -3.91
N GLU A 105 11.61 4.73 -3.17
CA GLU A 105 11.75 3.42 -2.51
C GLU A 105 10.66 3.23 -1.43
N GLN A 106 10.37 4.26 -0.63
CA GLN A 106 9.32 4.20 0.38
C GLN A 106 7.94 3.95 -0.26
N VAL A 107 7.59 4.75 -1.27
CA VAL A 107 6.30 4.68 -1.99
C VAL A 107 6.17 3.36 -2.75
N ALA A 108 7.19 2.95 -3.51
CA ALA A 108 7.18 1.68 -4.23
C ALA A 108 7.01 0.50 -3.27
N THR A 109 7.69 0.51 -2.12
CA THR A 109 7.53 -0.55 -1.11
C THR A 109 6.10 -0.62 -0.58
N PHE A 110 5.51 0.51 -0.22
CA PHE A 110 4.15 0.57 0.30
C PHE A 110 3.13 0.10 -0.73
N VAL A 111 3.18 0.65 -1.95
CA VAL A 111 2.25 0.31 -3.03
C VAL A 111 2.39 -1.15 -3.43
N HIS A 112 3.61 -1.68 -3.50
CA HIS A 112 3.85 -3.10 -3.78
C HIS A 112 3.21 -4.02 -2.74
N ILE A 113 3.26 -3.65 -1.44
CA ILE A 113 2.55 -4.39 -0.38
C ILE A 113 1.04 -4.39 -0.60
N LEU A 114 0.44 -3.24 -0.94
CA LEU A 114 -1.00 -3.16 -1.20
C LEU A 114 -1.41 -3.96 -2.44
N ALA A 115 -0.62 -3.85 -3.51
CA ALA A 115 -0.88 -4.45 -4.81
C ALA A 115 -0.81 -5.99 -4.78
N HIS A 116 0.08 -6.57 -3.98
CA HIS A 116 0.35 -8.01 -3.98
C HIS A 116 0.08 -8.72 -2.65
N HIS A 117 -0.32 -7.97 -1.61
CA HIS A 117 -0.55 -8.49 -0.26
C HIS A 117 0.63 -9.28 0.32
N VAL A 118 1.84 -8.80 0.05
CA VAL A 118 3.08 -9.46 0.49
C VAL A 118 3.43 -9.10 1.94
N LYS A 119 3.93 -10.09 2.68
CA LYS A 119 4.32 -9.91 4.08
C LYS A 119 5.63 -9.12 4.19
N ASN A 120 5.82 -8.43 5.31
CA ASN A 120 7.04 -7.68 5.61
C ASN A 120 8.32 -8.53 5.37
N ARG A 121 8.35 -9.79 5.81
CA ARG A 121 9.49 -10.70 5.58
C ARG A 121 9.83 -10.93 4.10
N SER A 122 8.83 -10.96 3.21
CA SER A 122 9.04 -11.12 1.77
C SER A 122 9.67 -9.85 1.16
N ILE A 123 9.22 -8.69 1.63
CA ILE A 123 9.79 -7.38 1.23
C ILE A 123 11.24 -7.23 1.71
N GLN A 124 11.59 -7.74 2.89
CA GLN A 124 12.96 -7.71 3.41
C GLN A 124 13.94 -8.38 2.44
N VAL A 125 13.56 -9.53 1.89
CA VAL A 125 14.35 -10.26 0.90
C VAL A 125 14.40 -9.51 -0.42
N ARG A 126 13.25 -9.00 -0.90
CA ARG A 126 13.16 -8.32 -2.20
C ARG A 126 13.95 -7.01 -2.27
N PHE A 127 13.83 -6.16 -1.24
CA PHE A 127 14.46 -4.83 -1.23
C PHE A 127 15.71 -4.74 -0.35
N TYR A 128 16.20 -5.87 0.19
CA TYR A 128 17.40 -5.92 1.03
C TYR A 128 17.34 -4.92 2.22
N ARG A 129 16.18 -4.84 2.88
CA ARG A 129 15.92 -3.95 4.02
C ARG A 129 15.57 -4.74 5.28
N SER A 130 15.81 -4.15 6.45
CA SER A 130 15.30 -4.71 7.71
C SER A 130 13.78 -4.55 7.80
N GLY A 131 13.13 -5.46 8.52
CA GLY A 131 11.67 -5.41 8.68
C GLY A 131 11.17 -4.18 9.44
N GLU A 132 11.95 -3.69 10.40
CA GLU A 132 11.68 -2.43 11.10
C GLU A 132 11.66 -1.25 10.12
N THR A 133 12.67 -1.20 9.24
CA THR A 133 12.80 -0.19 8.21
C THR A 133 11.59 -0.16 7.27
N ILE A 134 11.17 -1.33 6.78
CA ILE A 134 9.95 -1.47 5.96
C ILE A 134 8.70 -1.02 6.72
N SER A 135 8.58 -1.41 7.99
CA SER A 135 7.43 -1.03 8.83
C SER A 135 7.34 0.50 8.98
N ARG A 136 8.47 1.18 9.18
CA ARG A 136 8.52 2.64 9.23
C ARG A 136 8.04 3.28 7.92
N TYR A 137 8.47 2.77 6.76
CA TYR A 137 8.04 3.31 5.47
C TYR A 137 6.57 3.10 5.19
N VAL A 138 6.07 1.90 5.48
CA VAL A 138 4.64 1.59 5.34
C VAL A 138 3.81 2.54 6.22
N HIS A 139 4.25 2.83 7.43
CA HIS A 139 3.57 3.78 8.30
C HIS A 139 3.66 5.23 7.80
N ARG A 140 4.85 5.68 7.39
CA ARG A 140 5.09 7.05 6.89
C ARG A 140 4.29 7.35 5.63
N VAL A 141 4.36 6.46 4.64
CA VAL A 141 3.64 6.62 3.36
C VAL A 141 2.13 6.57 3.60
N LEU A 142 1.64 5.67 4.46
CA LEU A 142 0.22 5.61 4.81
C LEU A 142 -0.25 6.94 5.42
N LEU A 143 0.47 7.49 6.40
CA LEU A 143 0.10 8.76 7.01
C LEU A 143 0.17 9.93 6.02
N ALA A 144 1.18 9.94 5.13
CA ALA A 144 1.29 10.95 4.08
C ALA A 144 0.11 10.89 3.10
N LEU A 145 -0.32 9.68 2.69
CA LEU A 145 -1.50 9.50 1.85
C LEU A 145 -2.78 9.99 2.51
N LEU A 146 -2.98 9.68 3.80
CA LEU A 146 -4.18 10.11 4.52
C LEU A 146 -4.27 11.64 4.66
N ARG A 147 -3.15 12.36 4.63
CA ARG A 147 -3.16 13.84 4.60
C ARG A 147 -3.66 14.41 3.25
N LEU A 148 -3.65 13.59 2.20
CA LEU A 148 -4.14 13.95 0.87
C LEU A 148 -5.63 13.62 0.66
N GLU A 149 -6.33 13.23 1.73
CA GLU A 149 -7.74 12.80 1.67
C GLU A 149 -8.63 13.84 0.97
N ASP A 150 -8.55 15.10 1.40
CA ASP A 150 -9.36 16.21 0.87
C ASP A 150 -9.06 16.53 -0.62
N LEU A 151 -7.88 16.14 -1.12
CA LEU A 151 -7.47 16.35 -2.51
C LEU A 151 -7.87 15.18 -3.41
N LEU A 152 -7.68 13.95 -2.93
CA LEU A 152 -7.85 12.74 -3.73
C LEU A 152 -9.27 12.19 -3.69
N PHE A 153 -10.05 12.47 -2.64
CA PHE A 153 -11.49 12.24 -2.70
C PHE A 153 -12.16 13.29 -3.57
N VAL A 154 -13.03 12.82 -4.46
CA VAL A 154 -13.73 13.71 -5.38
C VAL A 154 -14.91 14.37 -4.69
N LYS A 155 -15.21 15.60 -5.09
CA LYS A 155 -16.46 16.25 -4.67
C LYS A 155 -17.64 15.56 -5.36
N PRO A 156 -18.76 15.33 -4.65
CA PRO A 156 -19.93 14.72 -5.25
C PRO A 156 -20.54 15.67 -6.27
N THR A 157 -20.51 15.25 -7.54
CA THR A 157 -21.19 15.95 -8.64
C THR A 157 -22.49 15.22 -8.95
N PRO A 158 -23.63 15.94 -9.06
CA PRO A 158 -24.87 15.37 -9.55
C PRO A 158 -24.67 14.73 -10.92
N ILE A 159 -25.34 13.62 -11.12
CA ILE A 159 -25.43 12.99 -12.44
C ILE A 159 -26.47 13.78 -13.25
N PRO A 160 -26.14 14.26 -14.47
CA PRO A 160 -27.10 14.90 -15.37
C PRO A 160 -28.20 13.95 -15.87
N ASP A 161 -29.40 14.48 -16.13
CA ASP A 161 -30.57 13.70 -16.59
C ASP A 161 -30.37 13.05 -17.96
N ASP A 162 -29.48 13.60 -18.78
CA ASP A 162 -29.13 13.16 -20.15
C ASP A 162 -27.76 12.45 -20.22
N CYS A 163 -27.27 11.95 -19.08
CA CYS A 163 -25.96 11.30 -19.00
C CYS A 163 -25.93 9.96 -19.77
N MET A 164 -25.70 10.05 -21.08
CA MET A 164 -25.42 8.93 -22.01
C MET A 164 -23.99 8.41 -21.89
N ASP A 165 -23.29 8.81 -20.82
CA ASP A 165 -21.86 8.63 -20.70
C ASP A 165 -21.50 7.16 -20.47
N SER A 166 -20.82 6.54 -21.42
CA SER A 166 -20.22 5.22 -21.20
C SER A 166 -19.24 5.20 -20.00
N ARG A 167 -18.83 6.39 -19.49
CA ARG A 167 -18.04 6.59 -18.26
C ARG A 167 -18.79 6.38 -16.94
N TRP A 168 -20.09 6.09 -16.93
CA TRP A 168 -20.70 5.45 -15.76
C TRP A 168 -19.94 4.20 -15.33
N ARG A 169 -19.20 3.59 -16.26
CA ARG A 169 -18.34 2.45 -15.99
C ARG A 169 -17.56 2.52 -14.67
N TRP A 170 -16.99 3.66 -14.23
CA TRP A 170 -16.01 3.64 -13.12
C TRP A 170 -16.08 4.86 -12.17
N PHE A 171 -16.66 4.67 -10.99
CA PHE A 171 -16.81 5.68 -9.93
C PHE A 171 -15.49 5.99 -9.22
N LYS A 172 -15.24 7.28 -8.97
CA LYS A 172 -14.25 7.77 -8.01
C LYS A 172 -14.90 7.85 -6.62
N PHE A 173 -14.14 7.53 -5.58
CA PHE A 173 -14.63 7.59 -4.20
C PHE A 173 -14.76 9.04 -3.72
N VAL A 174 -15.90 9.38 -3.16
CA VAL A 174 -16.18 10.67 -2.52
C VAL A 174 -15.87 10.62 -1.02
N TYR A 175 -16.10 9.47 -0.40
CA TYR A 175 -16.00 9.30 1.04
C TYR A 175 -15.82 7.81 1.37
N VAL A 176 -15.00 7.51 2.38
CA VAL A 176 -14.83 6.15 2.91
C VAL A 176 -14.79 6.21 4.43
N LEU A 177 -15.74 5.54 5.08
CA LEU A 177 -15.69 5.27 6.51
C LEU A 177 -15.21 3.84 6.73
N SER A 178 -14.17 3.67 7.54
CA SER A 178 -13.59 2.36 7.87
C SER A 178 -13.44 2.19 9.38
N GLY A 179 -13.18 0.96 9.83
CA GLY A 179 -12.94 0.64 11.24
C GLY A 179 -14.16 0.23 12.06
N TRP A 180 -15.30 -0.02 11.40
CA TRP A 180 -16.49 -0.61 12.03
C TRP A 180 -16.41 -2.14 12.07
N GLU A 181 -17.01 -2.73 13.10
CA GLU A 181 -17.14 -4.17 13.25
C GLU A 181 -18.10 -4.74 12.20
N GLY A 182 -17.82 -5.95 11.69
CA GLY A 182 -18.66 -6.59 10.67
C GLY A 182 -20.10 -6.86 11.10
N SER A 183 -20.34 -6.99 12.41
CA SER A 183 -21.67 -7.15 13.02
C SER A 183 -22.46 -5.85 13.17
N SER A 184 -21.87 -4.69 12.85
CA SER A 184 -22.53 -3.40 12.99
C SER A 184 -23.63 -3.23 11.95
N THR A 185 -24.76 -2.63 12.35
CA THR A 185 -25.86 -2.38 11.42
C THR A 185 -25.53 -1.24 10.45
N ASP A 186 -25.92 -1.40 9.19
CA ASP A 186 -25.76 -0.40 8.13
C ASP A 186 -26.23 1.00 8.56
N SER A 187 -27.41 1.09 9.21
CA SER A 187 -27.94 2.35 9.74
C SER A 187 -27.04 3.01 10.80
N ARG A 188 -26.35 2.23 11.63
CA ARG A 188 -25.43 2.76 12.65
C ARG A 188 -24.19 3.35 12.00
N VAL A 189 -23.64 2.66 11.00
CA VAL A 189 -22.47 3.12 10.23
C VAL A 189 -22.82 4.38 9.45
N LEU A 190 -24.00 4.43 8.80
CA LEU A 190 -24.45 5.62 8.07
C LEU A 190 -24.65 6.83 8.99
N ARG A 191 -25.28 6.63 10.16
CA ARG A 191 -25.49 7.70 11.12
C ARG A 191 -24.17 8.28 11.62
N ASP A 192 -23.17 7.43 11.88
CA ASP A 192 -21.83 7.92 12.22
C ASP A 192 -21.20 8.66 11.04
N ALA A 193 -21.31 8.13 9.82
CA ALA A 193 -20.78 8.79 8.64
C ALA A 193 -21.31 10.21 8.46
N ILE A 194 -22.61 10.45 8.68
CA ILE A 194 -23.24 11.76 8.51
C ILE A 194 -22.89 12.71 9.66
N ASN A 195 -22.83 12.22 10.90
CA ASN A 195 -22.68 13.07 12.09
C ASN A 195 -21.24 13.52 12.37
N ARG A 196 -20.25 13.04 11.60
CA ARG A 196 -18.86 13.46 11.76
C ARG A 196 -18.65 14.88 11.23
N GLN A 197 -17.69 15.59 11.81
CA GLN A 197 -17.33 16.96 11.40
C GLN A 197 -16.95 17.05 9.91
N ASN A 198 -16.18 16.08 9.42
CA ASN A 198 -15.86 15.88 8.01
C ASN A 198 -16.64 14.67 7.44
N GLY A 199 -17.89 14.52 7.87
CA GLY A 199 -18.75 13.41 7.51
C GLY A 199 -19.27 13.45 6.08
N LEU A 200 -19.97 12.38 5.70
CA LEU A 200 -20.66 12.25 4.43
C LEU A 200 -21.72 13.35 4.30
N LYS A 201 -21.58 14.22 3.30
CA LYS A 201 -22.53 15.29 2.99
C LYS A 201 -23.32 14.93 1.74
N VAL A 202 -24.63 15.06 1.82
CA VAL A 202 -25.50 14.94 0.65
C VAL A 202 -25.75 16.35 0.09
N PRO A 203 -25.42 16.62 -1.19
CA PRO A 203 -25.73 17.91 -1.81
C PRO A 203 -27.25 18.18 -1.78
N TYR A 204 -27.63 19.43 -1.56
CA TYR A 204 -29.04 19.82 -1.53
C TYR A 204 -29.74 19.45 -2.84
N GLY A 205 -30.96 18.91 -2.76
CA GLY A 205 -31.73 18.45 -3.91
C GLY A 205 -31.23 17.16 -4.56
N ASN A 206 -30.20 16.52 -4.00
CA ASN A 206 -29.62 15.28 -4.53
C ASN A 206 -29.80 14.12 -3.55
N TYR A 207 -29.73 12.90 -4.08
CA TYR A 207 -29.87 11.67 -3.32
C TYR A 207 -28.77 10.67 -3.68
N TYR A 208 -28.23 9.98 -2.68
CA TYR A 208 -27.41 8.79 -2.90
C TYR A 208 -28.28 7.55 -2.99
N LEU A 209 -27.96 6.66 -3.92
CA LEU A 209 -28.54 5.31 -3.96
C LEU A 209 -27.97 4.47 -2.81
N ALA A 210 -28.85 3.88 -2.03
CA ALA A 210 -28.53 3.13 -0.84
C ALA A 210 -28.89 1.65 -1.04
N ASN A 211 -28.10 0.76 -0.43
CA ASN A 211 -28.44 -0.66 -0.43
C ASN A 211 -29.74 -0.92 0.35
N ALA A 212 -30.41 -2.05 0.10
CA ALA A 212 -31.67 -2.42 0.74
C ALA A 212 -31.60 -2.49 2.29
N GLY A 213 -30.39 -2.67 2.84
CA GLY A 213 -30.11 -2.65 4.28
C GLY A 213 -30.22 -1.27 4.94
N TYR A 214 -30.20 -0.20 4.14
CA TYR A 214 -30.40 1.17 4.63
C TYR A 214 -31.88 1.55 4.68
N THR A 215 -32.16 2.60 5.44
CA THR A 215 -33.51 3.18 5.55
C THR A 215 -33.64 4.34 4.58
N ASN A 216 -34.83 4.47 3.97
CA ASN A 216 -35.15 5.64 3.15
C ASN A 216 -35.19 6.89 4.04
N GLY A 217 -34.61 7.99 3.55
CA GLY A 217 -34.55 9.24 4.28
C GLY A 217 -34.11 10.39 3.39
N GLN A 218 -34.10 11.60 3.93
CA GLN A 218 -33.63 12.77 3.21
C GLN A 218 -32.18 12.54 2.74
N GLY A 219 -31.97 12.58 1.43
CA GLY A 219 -30.65 12.38 0.80
C GLY A 219 -30.25 10.93 0.51
N PHE A 220 -31.05 9.92 0.89
CA PHE A 220 -30.75 8.50 0.63
C PHE A 220 -31.96 7.73 0.12
N LEU A 221 -31.79 7.03 -1.01
CA LEU A 221 -32.83 6.24 -1.67
C LEU A 221 -32.46 4.76 -1.69
N ALA A 222 -33.16 3.96 -0.91
CA ALA A 222 -33.14 2.50 -0.91
C ALA A 222 -34.26 1.94 -1.81
N PRO A 223 -34.09 0.72 -2.35
CA PRO A 223 -35.09 0.09 -3.21
C PRO A 223 -36.41 -0.20 -2.47
N TYR A 224 -37.50 -0.27 -3.23
CA TYR A 224 -38.80 -0.71 -2.73
C TYR A 224 -38.70 -2.16 -2.24
N ARG A 225 -39.12 -2.39 -1.00
CA ARG A 225 -39.10 -3.72 -0.35
C ARG A 225 -40.32 -4.53 -0.80
N GLY A 226 -40.15 -5.85 -0.89
CA GLY A 226 -41.23 -6.75 -1.31
C GLY A 226 -41.57 -6.69 -2.80
N THR A 227 -40.78 -5.95 -3.59
CA THR A 227 -40.93 -5.81 -5.04
C THR A 227 -39.75 -6.47 -5.75
N ARG A 228 -39.97 -6.95 -6.98
CA ARG A 228 -38.95 -7.58 -7.84
C ARG A 228 -37.67 -6.76 -7.92
N TYR A 229 -36.50 -7.38 -7.81
CA TYR A 229 -35.21 -6.68 -7.66
C TYR A 229 -33.98 -7.44 -8.21
N HIS A 230 -34.10 -8.69 -8.66
CA HIS A 230 -32.96 -9.47 -9.17
C HIS A 230 -32.83 -9.39 -10.70
N LEU A 231 -31.59 -9.32 -11.23
CA LEU A 231 -31.31 -9.13 -12.67
C LEU A 231 -31.95 -10.22 -13.54
N GLN A 232 -31.86 -11.46 -13.08
CA GLN A 232 -32.42 -12.65 -13.74
C GLN A 232 -33.94 -12.56 -13.91
N GLU A 233 -34.62 -11.70 -13.16
CA GLU A 233 -36.06 -11.50 -13.24
C GLU A 233 -36.46 -10.57 -14.40
N TRP A 234 -35.48 -9.94 -15.08
CA TRP A 234 -35.65 -8.93 -16.12
C TRP A 234 -35.00 -9.30 -17.47
N GLU A 235 -34.38 -10.49 -17.60
CA GLU A 235 -33.68 -10.94 -18.83
C GLU A 235 -34.63 -11.46 -19.93
N ASP A 236 -35.87 -11.83 -19.57
CA ASP A 236 -36.90 -12.27 -20.53
C ASP A 236 -37.71 -11.07 -21.06
N PHE A 237 -37.89 -10.98 -22.40
CA PHE A 237 -38.63 -9.90 -23.08
C PHE A 237 -40.08 -9.70 -22.60
N ASP A 238 -40.71 -10.72 -22.00
CA ASP A 238 -42.09 -10.67 -21.45
C ASP A 238 -42.18 -10.12 -20.02
N ARG A 239 -41.07 -9.64 -19.44
CA ARG A 239 -40.99 -9.24 -18.03
C ARG A 239 -40.71 -7.75 -17.81
N ALA A 240 -41.20 -6.88 -18.68
CA ALA A 240 -41.11 -5.43 -18.46
C ALA A 240 -41.71 -5.03 -17.09
N PRO A 241 -41.14 -4.00 -16.40
CA PRO A 241 -41.63 -3.54 -15.11
C PRO A 241 -43.11 -3.14 -15.22
N ARG A 242 -43.93 -3.71 -14.34
CA ARG A 242 -45.40 -3.60 -14.39
C ARG A 242 -45.93 -2.34 -13.71
N ASN A 243 -45.15 -1.79 -12.78
CA ASN A 243 -45.50 -0.61 -12.00
C ASN A 243 -44.28 0.28 -11.75
N HIS A 244 -44.50 1.45 -11.17
CA HIS A 244 -43.44 2.42 -10.90
C HIS A 244 -42.40 1.91 -9.89
N GLU A 245 -42.78 1.05 -8.94
CA GLU A 245 -41.87 0.47 -7.95
C GLU A 245 -40.90 -0.52 -8.59
N GLU A 246 -41.40 -1.38 -9.48
CA GLU A 246 -40.62 -2.30 -10.29
C GLU A 246 -39.68 -1.55 -11.25
N TYR A 247 -40.17 -0.49 -11.88
CA TYR A 247 -39.34 0.36 -12.75
C TYR A 247 -38.20 1.02 -11.98
N PHE A 248 -38.51 1.58 -10.80
CA PHE A 248 -37.51 2.17 -9.91
C PHE A 248 -36.47 1.12 -9.48
N ASN A 249 -36.91 -0.04 -9.00
CA ASN A 249 -36.04 -1.12 -8.57
C ASN A 249 -35.14 -1.64 -9.69
N MET A 250 -35.66 -1.76 -10.92
CA MET A 250 -34.87 -2.12 -12.10
C MET A 250 -33.75 -1.09 -12.37
N LYS A 251 -34.07 0.21 -12.35
CA LYS A 251 -33.07 1.29 -12.54
C LYS A 251 -32.07 1.35 -11.38
N HIS A 252 -32.54 1.19 -10.16
CA HIS A 252 -31.71 1.11 -8.95
C HIS A 252 -30.71 -0.05 -9.04
N LEU A 253 -31.15 -1.23 -9.48
CA LEU A 253 -30.31 -2.40 -9.68
C LEU A 253 -29.27 -2.20 -10.78
N GLN A 254 -29.66 -1.58 -11.91
CA GLN A 254 -28.72 -1.22 -12.98
C GLN A 254 -27.58 -0.33 -12.46
N ALA A 255 -27.90 0.69 -11.66
CA ALA A 255 -26.90 1.55 -11.04
C ALA A 255 -26.05 0.80 -10.00
N ARG A 256 -26.66 -0.07 -9.18
CA ARG A 256 -25.94 -0.89 -8.20
C ARG A 256 -24.91 -1.81 -8.86
N ASN A 257 -25.22 -2.43 -9.98
CA ASN A 257 -24.26 -3.28 -10.70
C ASN A 257 -22.98 -2.54 -11.07
N ILE A 258 -23.10 -1.27 -11.44
CA ILE A 258 -21.97 -0.43 -11.77
C ILE A 258 -21.11 -0.17 -10.52
N ILE A 259 -21.75 0.14 -9.38
CA ILE A 259 -21.08 0.32 -8.10
C ILE A 259 -20.35 -0.97 -7.67
N GLU A 260 -20.99 -2.13 -7.80
CA GLU A 260 -20.38 -3.43 -7.47
C GLU A 260 -19.16 -3.73 -8.36
N ARG A 261 -19.22 -3.39 -9.66
CA ARG A 261 -18.06 -3.49 -10.56
C ARG A 261 -16.90 -2.59 -10.12
N CYS A 262 -17.19 -1.38 -9.64
CA CYS A 262 -16.16 -0.46 -9.11
C CYS A 262 -15.46 -1.02 -7.88
N PHE A 263 -16.21 -1.56 -6.91
CA PHE A 263 -15.62 -2.25 -5.77
C PHE A 263 -14.86 -3.52 -6.19
N GLY A 264 -15.34 -4.24 -7.20
CA GLY A 264 -14.63 -5.37 -7.80
C GLY A 264 -13.27 -4.97 -8.37
N LEU A 265 -13.23 -3.88 -9.14
CA LEU A 265 -11.98 -3.31 -9.68
C LEU A 265 -11.03 -2.86 -8.56
N LEU A 266 -11.54 -2.18 -7.51
CA LEU A 266 -10.74 -1.77 -6.36
C LEU A 266 -10.06 -2.98 -5.70
N LYS A 267 -10.81 -4.05 -5.43
CA LYS A 267 -10.30 -5.28 -4.81
C LYS A 267 -9.35 -6.05 -5.73
N LYS A 268 -9.59 -6.02 -7.04
CA LYS A 268 -8.72 -6.64 -8.04
C LYS A 268 -7.36 -5.94 -8.08
N ARG A 269 -7.37 -4.59 -8.10
CA ARG A 269 -6.16 -3.77 -8.09
C ARG A 269 -5.36 -3.95 -6.81
N TRP A 270 -6.05 -3.93 -5.66
CA TRP A 270 -5.44 -3.99 -4.33
C TRP A 270 -5.74 -5.32 -3.65
N VAL A 271 -4.87 -6.30 -3.88
CA VAL A 271 -5.01 -7.67 -3.36
C VAL A 271 -5.08 -7.71 -1.83
N VAL A 272 -4.51 -6.71 -1.14
CA VAL A 272 -4.60 -6.59 0.32
C VAL A 272 -6.04 -6.51 0.85
N LEU A 273 -7.00 -6.08 0.02
CA LEU A 273 -8.42 -6.02 0.38
C LEU A 273 -9.16 -7.35 0.20
N ARG A 274 -8.52 -8.36 -0.40
CA ARG A 274 -9.17 -9.65 -0.76
C ARG A 274 -9.07 -10.71 0.32
N SER A 275 -8.12 -10.57 1.26
CA SER A 275 -7.83 -11.61 2.24
C SER A 275 -7.48 -11.03 3.59
N SER A 276 -7.57 -11.86 4.63
CA SER A 276 -7.27 -11.45 6.00
C SER A 276 -5.84 -10.90 6.09
N SER A 277 -5.74 -9.72 6.71
CA SER A 277 -4.47 -9.03 6.87
C SER A 277 -3.86 -9.27 8.24
N PHE A 278 -2.53 -9.29 8.30
CA PHE A 278 -1.77 -9.46 9.55
C PHE A 278 -1.58 -8.16 10.33
N TYR A 279 -2.03 -7.02 9.77
CA TYR A 279 -1.93 -5.73 10.43
C TYR A 279 -3.01 -5.58 11.52
N PRO A 280 -2.79 -4.77 12.57
CA PRO A 280 -3.83 -4.46 13.54
C PRO A 280 -5.07 -3.82 12.88
N ILE A 281 -6.27 -4.09 13.40
CA ILE A 281 -7.54 -3.67 12.78
C ILE A 281 -7.61 -2.16 12.46
N ARG A 282 -7.10 -1.31 13.38
CA ARG A 282 -7.03 0.16 13.17
C ARG A 282 -6.14 0.54 11.99
N PHE A 283 -5.08 -0.23 11.76
CA PHE A 283 -4.17 -0.03 10.65
C PHE A 283 -4.80 -0.52 9.34
N GLN A 284 -5.51 -1.66 9.37
CA GLN A 284 -6.26 -2.16 8.22
C GLN A 284 -7.30 -1.14 7.73
N GLY A 285 -8.06 -0.51 8.63
CA GLY A 285 -9.03 0.52 8.25
C GLY A 285 -8.40 1.68 7.46
N ARG A 286 -7.24 2.17 7.94
CA ARG A 286 -6.46 3.19 7.22
C ARG A 286 -5.95 2.71 5.86
N MET A 287 -5.57 1.44 5.73
CA MET A 287 -5.17 0.86 4.44
C MET A 287 -6.34 0.83 3.44
N VAL A 288 -7.57 0.59 3.89
CA VAL A 288 -8.77 0.66 3.03
C VAL A 288 -8.92 2.07 2.45
N ILE A 289 -8.79 3.10 3.30
CA ILE A 289 -8.83 4.50 2.85
C ILE A 289 -7.70 4.77 1.85
N ALA A 290 -6.47 4.39 2.17
CA ALA A 290 -5.33 4.57 1.26
C ALA A 290 -5.51 3.89 -0.10
N CYS A 291 -6.11 2.69 -0.15
CA CYS A 291 -6.43 2.01 -1.40
C CYS A 291 -7.44 2.80 -2.24
N ALA A 292 -8.46 3.40 -1.61
CA ALA A 292 -9.44 4.24 -2.28
C ALA A 292 -8.80 5.55 -2.80
N LEU A 293 -7.92 6.18 -2.02
CA LEU A 293 -7.19 7.38 -2.43
C LEU A 293 -6.26 7.10 -3.62
N LEU A 294 -5.48 6.01 -3.56
CA LEU A 294 -4.62 5.58 -4.67
C LEU A 294 -5.44 5.17 -5.89
N HIS A 295 -6.62 4.57 -5.70
CA HIS A 295 -7.53 4.27 -6.79
C HIS A 295 -7.95 5.55 -7.51
N ASN A 296 -8.42 6.55 -6.78
CA ASN A 296 -8.78 7.85 -7.34
C ASN A 296 -7.60 8.54 -8.02
N PHE A 297 -6.42 8.51 -7.40
CA PHE A 297 -5.18 9.06 -7.97
C PHE A 297 -4.89 8.43 -9.34
N ILE A 298 -4.86 7.11 -9.44
CA ILE A 298 -4.66 6.41 -10.72
C ILE A 298 -5.71 6.85 -11.75
N ARG A 299 -6.99 6.98 -11.33
CA ARG A 299 -8.07 7.45 -12.22
C ARG A 299 -7.97 8.93 -12.62
N MET A 300 -7.11 9.72 -11.98
CA MET A 300 -6.88 11.13 -12.32
C MET A 300 -5.67 11.30 -13.23
N TYR A 301 -4.66 10.42 -13.13
CA TYR A 301 -3.35 10.62 -13.75
C TYR A 301 -2.97 9.56 -14.80
N MET A 302 -3.68 8.43 -14.87
CA MET A 302 -3.46 7.43 -15.93
C MET A 302 -4.54 7.53 -17.00
N ASP A 303 -4.11 7.72 -18.23
CA ASP A 303 -5.01 7.77 -19.39
C ASP A 303 -5.57 6.38 -19.74
N VAL A 304 -4.75 5.33 -19.54
CA VAL A 304 -5.09 3.94 -19.83
C VAL A 304 -4.73 3.07 -18.63
N ASP A 305 -5.74 2.47 -17.99
CA ASP A 305 -5.53 1.47 -16.94
C ASP A 305 -5.85 0.06 -17.47
N PRO A 306 -4.84 -0.83 -17.59
CA PRO A 306 -5.03 -2.20 -18.07
C PRO A 306 -6.00 -3.04 -17.23
N GLU A 307 -6.19 -2.71 -15.96
CA GLU A 307 -7.13 -3.42 -15.08
C GLU A 307 -8.60 -3.17 -15.47
N GLU A 308 -8.88 -2.12 -16.24
CA GLU A 308 -10.23 -1.76 -16.74
C GLU A 308 -10.73 -2.68 -17.85
N TYR A 309 -9.83 -3.18 -18.70
CA TYR A 309 -10.18 -3.97 -19.88
C TYR A 309 -10.26 -5.47 -19.61
N THR A 310 -9.79 -5.89 -18.44
CA THR A 310 -9.74 -7.30 -18.05
C THR A 310 -11.06 -7.67 -17.36
N PRO A 311 -11.85 -8.62 -17.91
CA PRO A 311 -13.15 -8.98 -17.37
C PRO A 311 -13.07 -9.27 -15.87
N ILE A 312 -13.98 -8.69 -15.09
CA ILE A 312 -14.16 -9.08 -13.69
C ILE A 312 -14.74 -10.50 -13.74
N THR A 313 -13.90 -11.52 -13.53
CA THR A 313 -14.37 -12.90 -13.45
C THR A 313 -15.39 -13.03 -12.30
N LEU A 314 -16.39 -13.89 -12.51
CA LEU A 314 -17.52 -14.13 -11.60
C LEU A 314 -17.11 -14.48 -10.15
N GLU A 315 -15.85 -14.82 -9.90
CA GLU A 315 -15.30 -15.06 -8.57
C GLU A 315 -15.31 -13.80 -7.67
N VAL A 316 -15.26 -12.58 -8.25
CA VAL A 316 -15.29 -11.33 -7.47
C VAL A 316 -16.74 -10.88 -7.16
N ALA A 317 -17.71 -11.29 -7.97
CA ALA A 317 -19.11 -10.88 -7.86
C ALA A 317 -19.88 -11.60 -6.73
N ASN A 318 -19.43 -12.78 -6.29
CA ASN A 318 -20.17 -13.61 -5.33
C ASN A 318 -19.96 -13.26 -3.85
N TRP A 319 -19.27 -12.17 -3.52
CA TRP A 319 -18.78 -11.95 -2.16
C TRP A 319 -19.77 -11.30 -1.18
N GLY A 320 -20.91 -10.80 -1.68
CA GLY A 320 -22.01 -10.28 -0.83
C GLY A 320 -22.66 -11.32 0.09
N ARG A 321 -22.23 -12.60 0.03
CA ARG A 321 -22.71 -13.69 0.90
C ARG A 321 -21.76 -14.07 2.03
N HIS A 322 -20.51 -13.59 2.04
CA HIS A 322 -19.49 -14.08 3.00
C HIS A 322 -18.92 -13.01 3.96
N THR A 323 -19.48 -11.80 3.94
CA THR A 323 -19.28 -10.84 5.04
C THR A 323 -20.63 -10.45 5.63
N LYS A 324 -21.10 -11.32 6.52
CA LYS A 324 -21.87 -10.95 7.70
C LYS A 324 -21.02 -11.27 8.91
#